data_AF-A0A1Z5JRV0-F1
#
_entry.id   AF-A0A1Z5JRV0-F1
#
_cell.length_a   1.000
_cell.length_b   1.000
_cell.length_c   1.000
_cell.angle_alpha   90.00
_cell.angle_beta   90.00
_cell.angle_gamma   90.00
#
_symmetry.space_group_name_H-M   'P 1'
#
loop_
_entity.id
_entity.type
_entity.pdbx_description
1 polymer ?
#
loop_
_entity_poly.entity_id
_entity_poly.type
_entity_poly.pdbx_seq_one_letter_code
_entity_poly.pdbx_strand_id
1 'polypeptide(L)'
;MKIHFLFLLLGYAVATRIDKKCIQHPRIQNRVKPCRNPQVPELIPNFAKFLPQTSSWTSDLCSMVAMALLGEYEMMDVVLLEAGLCHTDLEAGPLTRNKLSRVFPFDQQLVILQLNGSNLVEALEHGIDQFHFHELPEAYPRVAGIQFHVDLSRPYGQRVSDIDILQHGCRWERISPDKTYLVLTNEDIARGGYDYSALARYQSLTPIRHTVAEAFWIYSETVCDVVDPMRRKTHQAAPQSCVSPPINRNMTSFA
;
A
#
# COMPACT_ATOMS: atom_id res chain seq x y z
N MET A 1 22.23 22.74 34.15
CA MET A 1 21.16 21.77 34.48
C MET A 1 20.53 21.34 33.16
N LYS A 2 20.93 20.17 32.63
CA LYS A 2 20.45 19.63 31.35
C LYS A 2 19.07 19.00 31.59
N ILE A 3 18.07 19.36 30.79
CA ILE A 3 16.79 18.64 30.72
C ILE A 3 16.70 18.07 29.30
N HIS A 4 16.93 16.76 29.19
CA HIS A 4 16.63 15.98 27.99
C HIS A 4 15.11 15.80 27.90
N PHE A 5 14.49 16.33 26.84
CA PHE A 5 13.19 15.84 26.38
C PHE A 5 13.45 14.77 25.32
N LEU A 6 13.51 13.52 25.76
CA LEU A 6 13.54 12.34 24.91
C LEU A 6 12.10 12.10 24.41
N PHE A 7 11.75 12.66 23.25
CA PHE A 7 10.54 12.24 22.53
C PHE A 7 10.84 10.91 21.83
N LEU A 8 10.53 9.81 22.51
CA LEU A 8 10.41 8.49 21.89
C LEU A 8 9.15 8.50 21.01
N LEU A 9 9.29 8.88 19.75
CA LEU A 9 8.27 8.62 18.72
C LEU A 9 8.32 7.13 18.36
N LEU A 10 7.67 6.31 19.18
CA LEU A 10 7.32 4.93 18.81
C LEU A 10 6.18 5.00 17.79
N GLY A 11 6.53 5.19 16.53
CA GLY A 11 5.60 5.21 15.40
C GLY A 11 5.18 3.81 15.02
N TYR A 12 4.14 3.27 15.66
CA TYR A 12 3.52 2.03 15.19
C TYR A 12 3.08 2.18 13.72
N ALA A 13 3.74 1.46 12.81
CA ALA A 13 3.13 1.13 11.54
C ALA A 13 1.99 0.16 11.85
N VAL A 14 0.76 0.60 11.64
CA VAL A 14 -0.41 -0.23 11.89
C VAL A 14 -0.41 -1.32 10.82
N ALA A 15 0.03 -2.51 11.24
CA ALA A 15 -0.28 -3.77 10.58
C ALA A 15 -1.78 -3.77 10.24
N THR A 16 -2.11 -3.90 8.96
CA THR A 16 -3.50 -4.09 8.58
C THR A 16 -3.92 -5.46 9.11
N ARG A 17 -4.69 -5.46 10.19
CA ARG A 17 -5.46 -6.63 10.61
C ARG A 17 -6.60 -6.78 9.59
N ILE A 18 -6.26 -7.31 8.42
CA ILE A 18 -7.23 -7.79 7.43
C ILE A 18 -7.85 -9.03 8.08
N ASP A 19 -9.13 -8.91 8.42
CA ASP A 19 -9.89 -9.93 9.14
C ASP A 19 -9.86 -11.26 8.37
N LYS A 20 -9.26 -12.30 8.98
CA LYS A 20 -9.22 -13.77 8.72
C LYS A 20 -9.93 -14.39 7.49
N LYS A 21 -9.94 -13.72 6.36
CA LYS A 21 -10.11 -14.25 5.02
C LYS A 21 -9.01 -13.54 4.22
N CYS A 22 -8.03 -14.30 3.75
CA CYS A 22 -6.98 -13.84 2.82
C CYS A 22 -7.53 -12.81 1.87
N ILE A 23 -6.82 -11.73 1.51
CA ILE A 23 -7.31 -10.67 0.58
C ILE A 23 -8.20 -11.32 -0.48
N GLN A 24 -9.52 -11.29 -0.26
CA GLN A 24 -10.46 -12.01 -1.11
C GLN A 24 -10.76 -11.01 -2.21
N HIS A 25 -9.95 -11.03 -3.26
CA HIS A 25 -10.22 -10.18 -4.39
C HIS A 25 -11.52 -10.68 -5.07
N PRO A 26 -12.46 -9.79 -5.43
CA PRO A 26 -13.74 -10.21 -6.01
C PRO A 26 -13.61 -11.04 -7.31
N ARG A 27 -12.47 -10.94 -8.04
CA ARG A 27 -12.21 -11.79 -9.21
C ARG A 27 -11.95 -13.25 -8.88
N ILE A 28 -11.41 -13.56 -7.70
CA ILE A 28 -11.15 -14.95 -7.28
C ILE A 28 -12.47 -15.70 -7.14
N GLN A 29 -13.57 -14.99 -6.87
CA GLN A 29 -14.83 -15.64 -6.54
C GLN A 29 -15.79 -15.77 -7.72
N ASN A 30 -15.67 -14.99 -8.81
CA ASN A 30 -16.55 -15.17 -9.99
C ASN A 30 -16.02 -14.48 -11.26
N ARG A 31 -16.38 -15.05 -12.41
CA ARG A 31 -16.46 -14.34 -13.71
C ARG A 31 -17.54 -13.24 -13.61
N VAL A 32 -17.29 -12.23 -12.80
CA VAL A 32 -18.19 -11.10 -12.64
C VAL A 32 -18.13 -10.29 -13.93
N LYS A 33 -19.28 -10.07 -14.57
CA LYS A 33 -19.38 -9.16 -15.71
C LYS A 33 -18.90 -7.78 -15.26
N PRO A 34 -17.99 -7.12 -16.00
CA PRO A 34 -17.49 -5.80 -15.61
C PRO A 34 -18.62 -4.82 -15.29
N CYS A 35 -18.46 -4.11 -14.19
CA CYS A 35 -19.33 -3.02 -13.78
C CYS A 35 -19.29 -1.92 -14.85
N ARG A 36 -20.45 -1.51 -15.36
CA ARG A 36 -20.52 -0.48 -16.39
C ARG A 36 -20.35 0.94 -15.86
N ASN A 37 -20.64 1.16 -14.57
CA ASN A 37 -20.65 2.48 -13.97
C ASN A 37 -20.11 2.43 -12.54
N PRO A 38 -18.79 2.28 -12.36
CA PRO A 38 -18.19 2.27 -11.03
C PRO A 38 -18.48 3.56 -10.27
N GLN A 39 -18.66 3.47 -8.95
CA GLN A 39 -18.97 4.57 -8.05
C GLN A 39 -17.85 4.75 -7.03
N VAL A 40 -17.70 5.99 -6.57
CA VAL A 40 -16.89 6.36 -5.41
C VAL A 40 -17.88 6.81 -4.34
N PRO A 41 -18.25 5.97 -3.35
CA PRO A 41 -19.32 6.30 -2.42
C PRO A 41 -19.01 7.51 -1.53
N GLU A 42 -17.74 7.77 -1.24
CA GLU A 42 -17.28 8.86 -0.39
C GLU A 42 -15.96 9.45 -0.91
N LEU A 43 -15.66 10.71 -0.58
CA LEU A 43 -14.40 11.36 -0.97
C LEU A 43 -13.20 10.56 -0.44
N ILE A 44 -12.27 10.22 -1.34
CA ILE A 44 -11.00 9.58 -1.00
C ILE A 44 -9.89 10.61 -1.22
N PRO A 45 -9.39 11.25 -0.16
CA PRO A 45 -8.41 12.31 -0.27
C PRO A 45 -7.03 11.76 -0.57
N ASN A 46 -6.23 12.62 -1.16
CA ASN A 46 -4.83 12.42 -1.42
C ASN A 46 -4.01 13.19 -0.38
N PHE A 47 -3.38 12.46 0.54
CA PHE A 47 -2.59 13.05 1.63
C PHE A 47 -1.11 13.23 1.27
N ALA A 48 -0.71 13.08 0.00
CA ALA A 48 0.65 13.37 -0.45
C ALA A 48 1.15 14.76 0.00
N LYS A 49 0.24 15.73 0.20
CA LYS A 49 0.56 17.11 0.61
C LYS A 49 0.53 17.36 2.13
N PHE A 50 -0.01 16.44 2.92
CA PHE A 50 -0.27 16.66 4.35
C PHE A 50 -0.05 15.39 5.16
N LEU A 51 1.19 15.14 5.58
CA LEU A 51 1.44 14.29 6.72
C LEU A 51 2.00 15.15 7.86
N PRO A 52 1.15 15.64 8.80
CA PRO A 52 1.67 16.21 10.02
C PRO A 52 2.43 15.11 10.78
N GLN A 53 3.48 15.51 11.50
CA GLN A 53 4.39 14.66 12.29
C GLN A 53 3.69 13.87 13.44
N THR A 54 2.37 13.71 13.41
CA THR A 54 1.54 13.08 14.43
C THR A 54 0.98 11.74 13.94
N SER A 55 1.79 10.70 14.10
CA SER A 55 1.42 9.36 14.61
C SER A 55 0.08 8.69 14.24
N SER A 56 -0.44 8.84 13.03
CA SER A 56 -1.29 7.82 12.42
C SER A 56 -1.21 7.91 10.90
N TRP A 57 -0.57 6.93 10.27
CA TRP A 57 -0.57 6.73 8.82
C TRP A 57 -2.01 6.54 8.34
N THR A 58 -2.69 7.64 8.01
CA THR A 58 -4.03 7.62 7.42
C THR A 58 -3.92 7.08 6.01
N SER A 59 -4.74 6.10 5.66
CA SER A 59 -4.89 5.70 4.27
C SER A 59 -5.25 6.89 3.39
N ASP A 60 -4.58 6.99 2.25
CA ASP A 60 -4.88 7.96 1.20
C ASP A 60 -5.18 7.25 -0.12
N LEU A 61 -5.59 8.03 -1.11
CA LEU A 61 -5.89 7.54 -2.46
C LEU A 61 -4.76 6.67 -3.03
N CYS A 62 -3.51 7.09 -2.92
CA CYS A 62 -2.39 6.35 -3.48
C CYS A 62 -2.10 5.03 -2.76
N SER A 63 -2.29 4.99 -1.44
CA SER A 63 -2.25 3.74 -0.67
C SER A 63 -3.36 2.78 -1.12
N MET A 64 -4.57 3.30 -1.39
CA MET A 64 -5.68 2.51 -1.91
C MET A 64 -5.38 2.00 -3.34
N VAL A 65 -4.74 2.81 -4.18
CA VAL A 65 -4.31 2.39 -5.52
C VAL A 65 -3.31 1.24 -5.41
N ALA A 66 -2.31 1.33 -4.54
CA ALA A 66 -1.37 0.22 -4.31
C ALA A 66 -2.09 -1.08 -3.92
N MET A 67 -3.07 -1.00 -3.00
CA MET A 67 -3.90 -2.15 -2.60
C MET A 67 -4.75 -2.69 -3.75
N ALA A 68 -5.35 -1.81 -4.56
CA ALA A 68 -6.14 -2.17 -5.72
C ALA A 68 -5.29 -2.93 -6.76
N LEU A 69 -4.08 -2.44 -7.03
CA LEU A 69 -3.14 -3.11 -7.93
C LEU A 69 -2.69 -4.47 -7.39
N LEU A 70 -2.42 -4.60 -6.09
CA LEU A 70 -2.07 -5.90 -5.51
C LEU A 70 -3.21 -6.92 -5.67
N GLY A 71 -4.46 -6.47 -5.54
CA GLY A 71 -5.63 -7.31 -5.77
C GLY A 71 -5.83 -7.69 -7.24
N GLU A 72 -5.50 -6.79 -8.17
CA GLU A 72 -5.62 -7.04 -9.61
C GLU A 72 -4.48 -7.91 -10.16
N TYR A 73 -3.27 -7.80 -9.59
CA TYR A 73 -2.07 -8.52 -10.00
C TYR A 73 -1.60 -9.52 -8.92
N GLU A 74 -2.41 -10.56 -8.70
CA GLU A 74 -2.25 -11.53 -7.60
C GLU A 74 -0.90 -12.28 -7.58
N MET A 75 -0.18 -12.32 -8.70
CA MET A 75 1.16 -12.93 -8.79
C MET A 75 2.28 -12.07 -8.20
N MET A 76 2.00 -10.82 -7.84
CA MET A 76 2.98 -9.90 -7.26
C MET A 76 3.04 -10.06 -5.74
N ASP A 77 4.26 -10.04 -5.19
CA ASP A 77 4.46 -10.06 -3.74
C ASP A 77 4.19 -8.68 -3.13
N VAL A 78 4.64 -7.64 -3.82
CA VAL A 78 4.63 -6.25 -3.35
C VAL A 78 4.21 -5.32 -4.48
N VAL A 79 3.42 -4.31 -4.13
CA VAL A 79 3.25 -3.11 -4.94
C VAL A 79 4.00 -1.99 -4.24
N LEU A 80 4.88 -1.30 -4.97
CA LEU A 80 5.59 -0.11 -4.52
C LEU A 80 5.31 1.01 -5.51
N LEU A 81 4.75 2.11 -5.01
CA LEU A 81 4.51 3.34 -5.74
C LEU A 81 5.04 4.51 -4.89
N GLU A 82 5.11 5.69 -5.47
CA GLU A 82 5.38 6.95 -4.79
C GLU A 82 4.10 7.74 -4.54
N ALA A 83 4.09 8.59 -3.52
CA ALA A 83 2.95 9.46 -3.22
C ALA A 83 2.66 10.47 -4.33
N GLY A 84 3.68 10.87 -5.09
CA GLY A 84 3.58 11.79 -6.24
C GLY A 84 2.73 11.28 -7.39
N LEU A 85 2.45 9.98 -7.46
CA LEU A 85 1.64 9.37 -8.52
C LEU A 85 0.20 9.87 -8.54
N CYS A 86 -0.37 10.18 -7.37
CA CYS A 86 -1.71 10.72 -7.23
C CYS A 86 -1.62 12.23 -7.04
N HIS A 87 -2.31 12.99 -7.90
CA HIS A 87 -2.19 14.45 -7.90
C HIS A 87 -3.33 15.19 -7.18
N THR A 88 -4.49 14.54 -7.04
CA THR A 88 -5.69 15.14 -6.43
C THR A 88 -6.51 14.07 -5.72
N ASP A 89 -7.44 14.52 -4.88
CA ASP A 89 -8.46 13.69 -4.26
C ASP A 89 -9.34 13.02 -5.33
N LEU A 90 -9.89 11.85 -4.99
CA LEU A 90 -10.91 11.18 -5.76
C LEU A 90 -12.29 11.52 -5.21
N GLU A 91 -13.00 12.40 -5.93
CA GLU A 91 -14.32 12.90 -5.55
C GLU A 91 -15.39 11.80 -5.57
N ALA A 92 -16.32 11.88 -4.61
CA ALA A 92 -17.49 11.01 -4.54
C ALA A 92 -18.39 11.08 -5.80
N GLY A 93 -19.24 10.08 -5.96
CA GLY A 93 -20.15 9.89 -7.10
C GLY A 93 -19.55 9.03 -8.22
N PRO A 94 -20.07 9.12 -9.45
CA PRO A 94 -19.63 8.26 -10.55
C PRO A 94 -18.13 8.39 -10.82
N LEU A 95 -17.45 7.26 -10.94
CA LEU A 95 -16.07 7.23 -11.39
C LEU A 95 -16.06 7.37 -12.92
N THR A 96 -15.29 8.32 -13.41
CA THR A 96 -15.16 8.58 -14.86
C THR A 96 -13.70 8.60 -15.24
N ARG A 97 -13.39 8.34 -16.52
CA ARG A 97 -12.04 8.49 -17.05
C ARG A 97 -11.49 9.91 -16.87
N ASN A 98 -12.35 10.93 -16.94
CA ASN A 98 -11.97 12.32 -16.66
C ASN A 98 -11.60 12.55 -15.18
N LYS A 99 -12.23 11.87 -14.22
CA LYS A 99 -11.77 11.89 -12.83
C LYS A 99 -10.40 11.22 -12.71
N LEU A 100 -10.21 10.06 -13.34
CA LEU A 100 -8.93 9.37 -13.31
C LEU A 100 -7.80 10.16 -13.98
N SER A 101 -8.04 10.88 -15.07
CA SER A 101 -7.02 11.72 -15.72
C SER A 101 -6.62 12.94 -14.88
N ARG A 102 -7.43 13.34 -13.90
CA ARG A 102 -7.03 14.36 -12.92
C ARG A 102 -6.17 13.76 -11.81
N VAL A 103 -6.51 12.53 -11.38
CA VAL A 103 -5.75 11.79 -10.36
C VAL A 103 -4.37 11.38 -10.90
N PHE A 104 -4.35 10.80 -12.11
CA PHE A 104 -3.19 10.33 -12.86
C PHE A 104 -3.05 11.15 -14.16
N PRO A 105 -2.51 12.38 -14.08
CA PRO A 105 -2.34 13.23 -15.25
C PRO A 105 -1.25 12.74 -16.21
N PHE A 106 -0.37 11.85 -15.74
CA PHE A 106 0.68 11.23 -16.52
C PHE A 106 0.39 9.76 -16.72
N ASP A 107 0.60 9.28 -17.94
CA ASP A 107 0.39 7.88 -18.29
C ASP A 107 1.63 7.07 -17.92
N GLN A 108 1.65 6.58 -16.68
CA GLN A 108 2.77 5.86 -16.12
C GLN A 108 2.60 4.35 -16.34
N GLN A 109 3.46 3.76 -17.17
CA GLN A 109 3.44 2.32 -17.44
C GLN A 109 3.74 1.53 -16.15
N LEU A 110 2.99 0.45 -15.89
CA LEU A 110 3.36 -0.49 -14.84
C LEU A 110 4.47 -1.42 -15.31
N VAL A 111 5.41 -1.72 -14.42
CA VAL A 111 6.55 -2.61 -14.66
C VAL A 111 6.72 -3.58 -13.49
N ILE A 112 7.20 -4.78 -13.79
CA ILE A 112 7.59 -5.78 -12.78
C ILE A 112 9.10 -5.73 -12.61
N LEU A 113 9.52 -5.65 -11.35
CA LEU A 113 10.89 -5.79 -10.89
C LEU A 113 11.04 -7.10 -10.11
N GLN A 114 12.20 -7.74 -10.27
CA GLN A 114 12.65 -8.84 -9.42
C GLN A 114 13.72 -8.32 -8.47
N LEU A 115 13.36 -8.11 -7.21
CA LEU A 115 14.26 -7.54 -6.20
C LEU A 115 14.52 -8.58 -5.12
N ASN A 116 15.77 -8.73 -4.70
CA ASN A 116 16.01 -9.43 -3.43
C ASN A 116 15.48 -8.57 -2.26
N GLY A 117 15.30 -9.19 -1.10
CA GLY A 117 14.79 -8.50 0.08
C GLY A 117 15.63 -7.28 0.47
N SER A 118 16.97 -7.36 0.45
CA SER A 118 17.82 -6.23 0.82
C SER A 118 17.62 -5.00 -0.07
N ASN A 119 17.41 -5.21 -1.37
CA ASN A 119 17.22 -4.12 -2.33
C ASN A 119 15.83 -3.49 -2.17
N LEU A 120 14.83 -4.29 -1.81
CA LEU A 120 13.50 -3.78 -1.47
C LEU A 120 13.57 -2.92 -0.19
N VAL A 121 14.33 -3.35 0.83
CA VAL A 121 14.58 -2.51 2.03
C VAL A 121 15.28 -1.21 1.65
N GLU A 122 16.32 -1.27 0.81
CA GLU A 122 17.05 -0.09 0.35
C GLU A 122 16.12 0.90 -0.41
N ALA A 123 15.20 0.41 -1.23
CA ALA A 123 14.23 1.25 -1.91
C ALA A 123 13.27 1.96 -0.93
N LEU A 124 12.82 1.27 0.12
CA LEU A 124 12.00 1.90 1.16
C LEU A 124 12.77 2.96 1.94
N GLU A 125 14.03 2.68 2.30
CA GLU A 125 14.91 3.63 2.97
C GLU A 125 15.10 4.91 2.15
N HIS A 126 15.33 4.80 0.83
CA HIS A 126 15.41 5.96 -0.06
C HIS A 126 14.11 6.79 -0.03
N GLY A 127 12.95 6.14 -0.22
CA GLY A 127 11.67 6.85 -0.21
C GLY A 127 11.39 7.59 1.10
N ILE A 128 11.74 6.99 2.23
CA ILE A 128 11.60 7.60 3.56
C ILE A 128 12.61 8.74 3.77
N ASP A 129 13.85 8.58 3.30
CA ASP A 129 14.89 9.60 3.38
C ASP A 129 14.51 10.84 2.55
N GLN A 130 14.06 10.64 1.32
CA GLN A 130 13.63 11.71 0.43
C GLN A 130 12.43 12.48 1.00
N PHE A 131 11.44 11.74 1.51
CA PHE A 131 10.27 12.33 2.16
C PHE A 131 10.65 13.23 3.35
N HIS A 132 11.49 12.74 4.26
CA HIS A 132 11.69 13.40 5.54
C HIS A 132 12.89 14.36 5.58
N PHE A 133 14.02 13.97 4.98
CA PHE A 133 15.29 14.69 5.09
C PHE A 133 15.61 15.55 3.87
N HIS A 134 14.99 15.27 2.73
CA HIS A 134 15.09 16.09 1.52
C HIS A 134 13.82 16.88 1.19
N GLU A 135 12.83 16.85 2.09
CA GLU A 135 11.56 17.59 1.97
C GLU A 135 10.88 17.35 0.61
N LEU A 136 10.86 16.10 0.15
CA LEU A 136 10.20 15.66 -1.08
C LEU A 136 8.99 14.77 -0.74
N PRO A 137 7.83 15.33 -0.33
CA PRO A 137 6.65 14.59 0.09
C PRO A 137 6.20 13.51 -0.90
N GLU A 138 6.36 13.80 -2.19
CA GLU A 138 5.97 12.97 -3.32
C GLU A 138 6.76 11.64 -3.37
N ALA A 139 7.97 11.59 -2.81
CA ALA A 139 8.81 10.39 -2.81
C ALA A 139 8.33 9.30 -1.83
N TYR A 140 7.40 9.62 -0.92
CA TYR A 140 7.04 8.68 0.14
C TYR A 140 6.52 7.34 -0.43
N PRO A 141 6.99 6.18 0.07
CA PRO A 141 6.60 4.87 -0.44
C PRO A 141 5.13 4.54 -0.10
N ARG A 142 4.32 4.38 -1.14
CA ARG A 142 2.93 3.91 -1.08
C ARG A 142 2.91 2.45 -1.47
N VAL A 143 2.57 1.59 -0.51
CA VAL A 143 2.84 0.16 -0.62
C VAL A 143 1.61 -0.71 -0.39
N ALA A 144 1.64 -1.92 -0.96
CA ALA A 144 0.75 -3.02 -0.61
C ALA A 144 1.52 -4.35 -0.66
N GLY A 145 1.09 -5.33 0.13
CA GLY A 145 1.76 -6.64 0.21
C GLY A 145 3.01 -6.63 1.10
N ILE A 146 3.33 -5.48 1.71
CA ILE A 146 4.43 -5.27 2.63
C ILE A 146 3.97 -4.36 3.78
N GLN A 147 4.48 -4.61 4.98
CA GLN A 147 4.35 -3.75 6.15
C GLN A 147 5.71 -3.58 6.80
N PHE A 148 5.99 -2.42 7.39
CA PHE A 148 7.29 -2.10 8.00
C PHE A 148 7.13 -0.98 9.01
N HIS A 149 8.02 -0.94 10.00
CA HIS A 149 8.16 0.16 10.96
C HIS A 149 9.15 1.22 10.46
N VAL A 150 8.90 2.49 10.79
CA VAL A 150 9.78 3.61 10.47
C VAL A 150 10.21 4.33 11.76
N ASP A 151 11.52 4.42 12.00
CA ASP A 151 12.16 5.20 13.07
C ASP A 151 13.05 6.29 12.46
N LEU A 152 12.52 7.51 12.36
CA LEU A 152 13.23 8.66 11.78
C LEU A 152 14.39 9.16 12.66
N SER A 153 14.51 8.68 13.90
CA SER A 153 15.66 9.01 14.77
C SER A 153 16.92 8.22 14.42
N ARG A 154 16.80 7.19 13.58
CA ARG A 154 17.91 6.32 13.16
C ARG A 154 18.69 6.91 11.98
N PRO A 155 19.97 6.55 11.83
CA PRO A 155 20.72 6.91 10.63
C PRO A 155 20.09 6.28 9.38
N TYR A 156 20.38 6.88 8.23
CA TYR A 156 19.99 6.35 6.92
C TYR A 156 20.37 4.85 6.79
N GLY A 157 19.47 4.04 6.26
CA GLY A 157 19.64 2.59 6.14
C GLY A 157 19.29 1.78 7.39
N GLN A 158 18.83 2.43 8.47
CA GLN A 158 18.35 1.78 9.70
C GLN A 158 17.00 2.33 10.18
N ARG A 159 16.31 3.11 9.34
CA ARG A 159 15.02 3.73 9.68
C ARG A 159 13.88 2.76 9.45
N VAL A 160 13.97 1.90 8.43
CA VAL A 160 12.97 0.90 8.06
C VAL A 160 13.31 -0.43 8.73
N SER A 161 12.38 -0.96 9.51
CA SER A 161 12.56 -2.16 10.33
C SER A 161 11.27 -2.99 10.43
N ASP A 162 11.32 -4.16 11.05
CA ASP A 162 10.16 -5.05 11.24
C ASP A 162 9.33 -5.28 9.97
N ILE A 163 10.04 -5.60 8.90
CA ILE A 163 9.47 -5.71 7.56
C ILE A 163 8.88 -7.11 7.37
N ASP A 164 7.59 -7.19 7.11
CA ASP A 164 6.92 -8.44 6.75
C ASP A 164 6.27 -8.32 5.36
N ILE A 165 6.30 -9.39 4.59
CA ILE A 165 5.68 -9.53 3.27
C ILE A 165 4.46 -10.43 3.39
N LEU A 166 3.38 -10.08 2.69
CA LEU A 166 2.16 -10.86 2.64
C LEU A 166 2.35 -12.04 1.67
N GLN A 167 2.46 -13.25 2.22
CA GLN A 167 2.57 -14.48 1.44
C GLN A 167 1.18 -15.07 1.16
N HIS A 168 0.96 -15.45 -0.11
CA HIS A 168 -0.27 -16.07 -0.61
C HIS A 168 -1.55 -15.26 -0.28
N GLY A 169 -1.43 -13.94 -0.12
CA GLY A 169 -2.54 -13.06 0.27
C GLY A 169 -3.11 -13.29 1.68
N CYS A 170 -2.47 -14.14 2.50
CA CYS A 170 -3.05 -14.64 3.76
C CYS A 170 -2.18 -14.44 5.00
N ARG A 171 -0.85 -14.49 4.86
CA ARG A 171 0.08 -14.61 6.00
C ARG A 171 1.23 -13.65 5.88
N TRP A 172 1.43 -12.84 6.91
CA TRP A 172 2.62 -11.99 7.03
C TRP A 172 3.82 -12.83 7.44
N GLU A 173 4.90 -12.73 6.68
CA GLU A 173 6.18 -13.39 6.96
C GLU A 173 7.32 -12.40 6.89
N ARG A 174 8.30 -12.54 7.79
CA ARG A 174 9.49 -11.69 7.83
C ARG A 174 10.21 -11.71 6.49
N ILE A 175 10.61 -10.53 6.00
CA ILE A 175 11.41 -10.42 4.79
C ILE A 175 12.73 -11.20 4.95
N SER A 176 13.14 -11.91 3.90
CA SER A 176 14.46 -12.52 3.81
C SER A 176 15.34 -11.68 2.87
N PRO A 177 16.54 -11.23 3.30
CA PRO A 177 17.41 -10.39 2.48
C PRO A 177 17.76 -11.00 1.12
N ASP A 178 17.96 -12.32 1.08
CA ASP A 178 18.44 -13.03 -0.11
C ASP A 178 17.31 -13.59 -0.99
N LYS A 179 16.06 -13.59 -0.50
CA LYS A 179 14.91 -14.05 -1.28
C LYS A 179 14.54 -13.00 -2.32
N THR A 180 14.26 -13.44 -3.56
CA THR A 180 13.69 -12.60 -4.61
C THR A 180 12.18 -12.46 -4.44
N TYR A 181 11.69 -11.24 -4.59
CA TYR A 181 10.29 -10.84 -4.57
C TYR A 181 9.89 -10.20 -5.90
N LEU A 182 8.67 -10.48 -6.35
CA LEU A 182 8.06 -9.81 -7.50
C LEU A 182 7.42 -8.49 -7.04
N VAL A 183 7.99 -7.39 -7.49
CA VAL A 183 7.57 -6.04 -7.13
C VAL A 183 6.94 -5.36 -8.34
N LEU A 184 5.66 -5.02 -8.23
CA LEU A 184 4.98 -4.18 -9.22
C LEU A 184 5.16 -2.71 -8.84
N THR A 185 5.57 -1.91 -9.81
CA THR A 185 5.78 -0.47 -9.64
C THR A 185 5.42 0.25 -10.94
N ASN A 186 5.40 1.59 -10.93
CA ASN A 186 5.41 2.36 -12.17
C ASN A 186 6.83 2.57 -12.71
N GLU A 187 6.92 2.93 -13.99
CA GLU A 187 8.19 3.10 -14.69
C GLU A 187 9.06 4.28 -14.22
N ASP A 188 8.47 5.33 -13.62
CA ASP A 188 9.22 6.51 -13.17
C ASP A 188 10.18 6.15 -12.04
N ILE A 189 9.67 5.64 -10.90
CA ILE A 189 10.54 5.23 -9.80
C ILE A 189 11.38 4.00 -10.14
N ALA A 190 10.91 3.14 -11.03
CA ALA A 190 11.71 2.00 -11.51
C ALA A 190 12.95 2.45 -12.30
N ARG A 191 12.91 3.64 -12.92
CA ARG A 191 14.04 4.28 -13.60
C ARG A 191 14.82 5.26 -12.70
N GLY A 192 14.47 5.35 -11.42
CA GLY A 192 15.16 6.18 -10.44
C GLY A 192 14.54 7.55 -10.21
N GLY A 193 13.30 7.78 -10.68
CA GLY A 193 12.50 8.94 -10.28
C GLY A 193 12.39 9.05 -8.75
N TYR A 194 12.22 10.27 -8.24
CA TYR A 194 12.14 10.57 -6.80
C TYR A 194 13.30 9.97 -5.96
N ASP A 195 14.49 9.87 -6.56
CA ASP A 195 15.72 9.29 -6.00
C ASP A 195 15.60 7.82 -5.56
N TYR A 196 14.69 7.07 -6.17
CA TYR A 196 14.67 5.60 -6.11
C TYR A 196 15.80 4.99 -6.97
N SER A 197 17.00 5.58 -6.92
CA SER A 197 18.16 5.19 -7.73
C SER A 197 18.58 3.73 -7.52
N ALA A 198 18.28 3.15 -6.35
CA ALA A 198 18.41 1.72 -6.10
C ALA A 198 17.65 0.86 -7.13
N LEU A 199 16.42 1.24 -7.47
CA LEU A 199 15.60 0.48 -8.41
C LEU A 199 16.18 0.49 -9.83
N ALA A 200 16.75 1.63 -10.25
CA ALA A 200 17.37 1.79 -11.57
C ALA A 200 18.60 0.91 -11.81
N ARG A 201 19.25 0.41 -10.73
CA ARG A 201 20.38 -0.53 -10.84
C ARG A 201 19.96 -1.87 -11.43
N TYR A 202 18.67 -2.20 -11.36
CA TYR A 202 18.12 -3.46 -11.85
C TYR A 202 17.60 -3.28 -13.28
N GLN A 203 18.34 -3.82 -14.24
CA GLN A 203 18.03 -3.63 -15.67
C GLN A 203 16.84 -4.48 -16.17
N SER A 204 16.41 -5.47 -15.39
CA SER A 204 15.28 -6.34 -15.77
C SER A 204 13.95 -5.71 -15.38
N LEU A 205 13.59 -4.66 -16.11
CA LEU A 205 12.26 -4.06 -16.12
C LEU A 205 11.39 -4.85 -17.09
N THR A 206 10.32 -5.48 -16.61
CA THR A 206 9.33 -6.12 -17.48
C THR A 206 8.08 -5.24 -17.54
N PRO A 207 7.87 -4.45 -18.61
CA PRO A 207 6.63 -3.70 -18.76
C PRO A 207 5.45 -4.64 -18.84
N ILE A 208 4.36 -4.28 -18.18
CA ILE A 208 3.07 -4.92 -18.37
C ILE A 208 2.18 -4.05 -19.24
N ARG A 209 1.11 -4.63 -19.78
CA ARG A 209 0.25 -3.95 -20.77
C ARG A 209 -0.42 -2.68 -20.25
N HIS A 210 -0.73 -2.61 -18.95
CA HIS A 210 -1.55 -1.54 -18.40
C HIS A 210 -0.70 -0.44 -17.78
N THR A 211 -1.20 0.78 -17.85
CA THR A 211 -0.72 1.88 -17.01
C THR A 211 -1.41 1.86 -15.64
N VAL A 212 -0.92 2.65 -14.70
CA VAL A 212 -1.53 2.75 -13.35
C VAL A 212 -3.01 3.10 -13.45
N ALA A 213 -3.35 4.09 -14.28
CA ALA A 213 -4.72 4.56 -14.44
C ALA A 213 -5.63 3.49 -15.05
N GLU A 214 -5.14 2.75 -16.04
CA GLU A 214 -5.88 1.64 -16.67
C GLU A 214 -6.11 0.49 -15.69
N ALA A 215 -5.07 0.07 -14.96
CA ALA A 215 -5.19 -0.98 -13.97
C ALA A 215 -6.17 -0.61 -12.85
N PHE A 216 -6.13 0.64 -12.38
CA PHE A 216 -7.07 1.12 -11.39
C PHE A 216 -8.51 1.23 -11.93
N TRP A 217 -8.68 1.60 -13.21
CA TRP A 217 -9.99 1.54 -13.87
C TRP A 217 -10.53 0.11 -13.93
N ILE A 218 -9.71 -0.86 -14.33
CA ILE A 218 -10.06 -2.28 -14.40
C ILE A 218 -10.45 -2.84 -13.02
N TYR A 219 -9.73 -2.42 -11.97
CA TYR A 219 -10.11 -2.72 -10.59
C TYR A 219 -11.49 -2.13 -10.26
N SER A 220 -11.76 -0.87 -10.62
CA SER A 220 -13.06 -0.24 -10.36
C SER A 220 -14.24 -0.93 -11.05
N GLU A 221 -14.02 -1.44 -12.27
CA GLU A 221 -15.01 -2.25 -12.99
C GLU A 221 -15.24 -3.60 -12.32
N THR A 222 -14.28 -4.09 -11.55
CA THR A 222 -14.40 -5.34 -10.81
C THR A 222 -15.21 -5.16 -9.53
N VAL A 223 -14.95 -4.09 -8.78
CA VAL A 223 -15.54 -3.90 -7.44
C VAL A 223 -16.86 -3.13 -7.44
N CYS A 224 -17.18 -2.43 -8.53
CA CYS A 224 -18.27 -1.45 -8.67
C CYS A 224 -18.20 -0.26 -7.70
N ASP A 225 -17.99 -0.48 -6.41
CA ASP A 225 -17.86 0.57 -5.40
C ASP A 225 -16.40 0.67 -4.94
N VAL A 226 -15.74 1.75 -5.33
CA VAL A 226 -14.37 2.06 -4.91
C VAL A 226 -14.43 2.70 -3.53
N VAL A 227 -14.07 1.91 -2.52
CA VAL A 227 -14.11 2.33 -1.11
C VAL A 227 -12.75 2.13 -0.48
N ASP A 228 -12.33 3.11 0.33
CA ASP A 228 -11.14 2.98 1.17
C ASP A 228 -11.39 1.95 2.29
N PRO A 229 -10.75 0.77 2.26
CA PRO A 229 -10.99 -0.27 3.25
C PRO A 229 -10.54 0.13 4.67
N MET A 230 -9.65 1.12 4.78
CA MET A 230 -9.07 1.55 6.05
C MET A 230 -9.90 2.64 6.75
N ARG A 231 -10.79 3.33 6.03
CA ARG A 231 -11.72 4.33 6.60
C ARG A 231 -12.98 3.74 7.21
N ARG A 232 -13.37 2.51 6.86
CA ARG A 232 -14.65 1.91 7.28
C ARG A 232 -14.83 1.74 8.79
N LYS A 233 -13.83 1.98 9.64
CA LYS A 233 -13.93 1.80 11.10
C LYS A 233 -14.69 2.90 11.85
N THR A 234 -15.12 4.00 11.22
CA THR A 234 -15.81 5.09 11.95
C THR A 234 -17.34 5.10 11.83
N HIS A 235 -17.97 4.40 10.88
CA HIS A 235 -19.43 4.57 10.66
C HIS A 235 -20.30 3.32 10.44
N GLN A 236 -19.78 2.10 10.49
CA GLN A 236 -20.64 0.90 10.43
C GLN A 236 -20.26 -0.10 11.52
N ALA A 237 -21.19 -0.32 12.45
CA ALA A 237 -21.20 -1.51 13.29
C ALA A 237 -21.11 -2.73 12.35
N ALA A 238 -20.20 -3.65 12.67
CA ALA A 238 -20.02 -4.88 11.89
C ALA A 238 -21.39 -5.54 11.61
N PRO A 239 -21.65 -6.01 10.38
CA PRO A 239 -22.87 -6.76 10.11
C PRO A 239 -22.97 -7.93 11.09
N GLN A 240 -24.13 -8.09 11.73
CA GLN A 240 -24.40 -9.01 12.84
C GLN A 240 -24.21 -10.51 12.51
N SER A 241 -23.72 -10.87 11.31
CA SER A 241 -23.47 -12.26 10.91
C SER A 241 -22.09 -12.79 11.28
N CYS A 242 -21.24 -12.01 11.96
CA CYS A 242 -19.88 -12.44 12.34
C CYS A 242 -19.62 -12.26 13.84
N VAL A 243 -20.47 -12.83 14.69
CA VAL A 243 -20.11 -13.10 16.09
C VAL A 243 -19.72 -14.58 16.17
N SER A 244 -18.44 -14.85 16.41
CA SER A 244 -18.02 -16.21 16.80
C SER A 244 -18.62 -16.52 18.17
N PRO A 245 -19.18 -17.72 18.41
CA PRO A 245 -19.65 -18.07 19.74
C PRO A 245 -18.49 -18.02 20.74
N PRO A 246 -18.73 -17.61 21.99
CA PRO A 246 -17.67 -17.46 22.98
C PRO A 246 -16.96 -18.80 23.22
N ILE A 247 -15.63 -18.76 23.20
CA ILE A 247 -14.77 -19.90 23.52
C ILE A 247 -14.97 -20.21 25.01
N ASN A 248 -15.60 -21.34 25.31
CA ASN A 248 -15.75 -21.83 26.67
C ASN A 248 -14.39 -22.33 27.19
N ARG A 249 -13.68 -21.47 27.93
CA ARG A 249 -12.46 -21.87 28.64
C ARG A 249 -12.86 -22.56 29.95
N ASN A 250 -13.24 -23.82 29.85
CA ASN A 250 -13.26 -24.76 30.97
C ASN A 250 -12.95 -26.18 30.46
N MET A 251 -11.68 -26.47 30.26
CA MET A 251 -11.15 -27.82 30.42
C MET A 251 -9.91 -27.74 31.31
N THR A 252 -10.17 -27.79 32.60
CA THR A 252 -9.23 -28.21 33.64
C THR A 252 -8.78 -29.64 33.39
N SER A 253 -7.52 -29.89 33.74
CA SER A 253 -6.79 -31.16 33.88
C SER A 253 -7.60 -32.44 34.04
N PHE A 254 -7.12 -33.53 33.44
CA PHE A 254 -6.84 -34.84 34.07
C PHE A 254 -5.78 -35.51 33.16
N ALA A 255 -4.58 -35.85 33.66
CA ALA A 255 -4.24 -37.10 34.35
C ALA A 255 -4.53 -38.34 33.49
#